data_AF-A0A914EF26-F1
#
_entry.id   AF-A0A914EF26-F1
#
_cell.length_a   1.000
_cell.length_b   1.000
_cell.length_c   1.000
_cell.angle_alpha   90.00
_cell.angle_beta   90.00
_cell.angle_gamma   90.00
#
_symmetry.space_group_name_H-M   'P 1'
#
loop_
_entity.id
_entity.type
_entity.pdbx_description
1 polymer ?
#
loop_
_entity_poly.entity_id
_entity_poly.type
_entity_poly.pdbx_seq_one_letter_code
_entity_poly.pdbx_strand_id
1 'polypeptide(L)'
;MIIKVNTKFRNIVSYVEKEMQKQNARRIIFYGVGEASEKCISCVEYFKGRYTKNTGETLYQWSILQQAVATDVWKPDDEQMRTLKVEMRVPAMFIMISRDPFLEQYQCPSIQSTAEEYPSFLKKQKRGPDPRKSRNQAHQKKSREDGGSSNPWRRPEKPKLGGKGSKKRKTNSIGDSNAEKQSSTPQLNANISTIE
;
A
#
# COMPACT_ATOMS: atom_id res chain seq x y z
N MET A 1 15.06 7.08 -3.80
CA MET A 1 13.62 7.40 -3.91
C MET A 1 13.16 8.03 -2.61
N ILE A 2 12.89 9.34 -2.65
CA ILE A 2 12.37 10.07 -1.48
C ILE A 2 10.86 9.98 -1.49
N ILE A 3 10.28 9.53 -0.38
CA ILE A 3 8.83 9.38 -0.22
C ILE A 3 8.32 10.56 0.57
N LYS A 4 7.36 11.29 -0.02
CA LYS A 4 6.60 12.34 0.65
C LYS A 4 5.21 11.83 1.00
N VAL A 5 4.59 12.46 2.00
CA VAL A 5 3.23 12.16 2.46
C VAL A 5 2.23 12.23 1.30
N ASN A 6 2.36 13.24 0.43
CA ASN A 6 1.42 13.49 -0.66
C ASN A 6 1.75 12.77 -1.98
N THR A 7 2.88 12.05 -2.08
CA THR A 7 3.25 11.37 -3.32
C THR A 7 2.35 10.16 -3.59
N LYS A 8 1.67 10.08 -4.73
CA LYS A 8 0.78 8.93 -5.02
C LYS A 8 1.54 7.60 -4.99
N PHE A 9 1.01 6.63 -4.25
CA PHE A 9 1.60 5.30 -4.07
C PHE A 9 1.94 4.62 -5.41
N ARG A 10 0.99 4.63 -6.35
CA ARG A 10 1.16 4.06 -7.69
C ARG A 10 2.35 4.66 -8.44
N ASN A 11 2.59 5.96 -8.31
CA ASN A 11 3.69 6.64 -8.99
C ASN A 11 5.03 6.14 -8.47
N ILE A 12 5.16 6.02 -7.14
CA ILE A 12 6.38 5.51 -6.48
C ILE A 12 6.70 4.12 -7.01
N VAL A 13 5.74 3.19 -6.90
CA VAL A 13 5.97 1.80 -7.31
C VAL A 13 6.27 1.71 -8.80
N SER A 14 5.49 2.40 -9.64
CA SER A 14 5.71 2.35 -11.09
C SER A 14 7.07 2.92 -11.52
N TYR A 15 7.57 3.93 -10.80
CA TYR A 15 8.89 4.51 -11.05
C TYR A 15 10.00 3.52 -10.66
N VAL A 16 9.93 2.97 -9.45
CA VAL A 16 10.92 2.03 -8.92
C VAL A 16 10.96 0.75 -9.77
N GLU A 17 9.81 0.23 -10.20
CA GLU A 17 9.76 -0.93 -11.09
C GLU A 17 10.48 -0.67 -12.41
N LYS A 18 10.21 0.47 -13.05
CA LYS A 18 10.87 0.86 -14.29
C LYS A 18 12.36 1.05 -14.09
N GLU A 19 12.79 1.65 -12.98
CA GLU A 19 14.21 1.81 -12.70
C GLU A 19 14.89 0.48 -12.49
N MET A 20 14.37 -0.40 -11.62
CA MET A 20 14.97 -1.71 -11.42
C MET A 20 15.02 -2.50 -12.72
N GLN A 21 14.00 -2.45 -13.58
CA GLN A 21 14.05 -3.15 -14.88
C GLN A 21 15.24 -2.76 -15.77
N LYS A 22 15.83 -1.57 -15.58
CA LYS A 22 17.06 -1.20 -16.29
C LYS A 22 18.25 -2.00 -15.77
N GLN A 23 19.10 -2.48 -16.67
CA GLN A 23 20.29 -3.27 -16.31
C GLN A 23 21.26 -2.52 -15.38
N ASN A 24 21.31 -1.19 -15.47
CA ASN A 24 22.20 -0.35 -14.66
C ASN A 24 21.76 -0.21 -13.19
N ALA A 25 20.46 -0.37 -12.90
CA ALA A 25 19.96 -0.20 -11.55
C ALA A 25 19.88 -1.56 -10.84
N ARG A 26 20.93 -1.88 -10.09
CA ARG A 26 20.98 -3.08 -9.21
C ARG A 26 20.37 -2.83 -7.84
N ARG A 27 20.31 -1.56 -7.40
CA ARG A 27 19.92 -1.15 -6.06
C ARG A 27 19.04 0.09 -6.09
N ILE A 28 18.06 0.15 -5.19
CA ILE A 28 17.24 1.34 -4.93
C ILE A 28 17.15 1.57 -3.44
N ILE A 29 17.30 2.83 -3.05
CA ILE A 29 17.11 3.29 -1.69
C ILE A 29 15.75 3.97 -1.58
N PHE A 30 14.99 3.61 -0.56
CA PHE A 30 13.77 4.27 -0.13
C PHE A 30 14.06 5.05 1.14
N TYR A 31 13.61 6.30 1.16
CA TYR A 31 13.78 7.19 2.29
C TYR A 31 12.46 7.90 2.59
N GLY A 32 11.98 7.77 3.82
CA GLY A 32 10.78 8.44 4.31
C GLY A 32 11.06 9.07 5.67
N VAL A 33 10.46 10.23 5.93
CA VAL A 33 10.63 10.99 7.17
C VAL A 33 9.27 11.32 7.77
N GLY A 34 9.15 11.27 9.08
CA GLY A 34 7.91 11.52 9.83
C GLY A 34 6.79 10.58 9.37
N GLU A 35 5.64 11.14 9.02
CA GLU A 35 4.48 10.41 8.52
C GLU A 35 4.76 9.63 7.22
N ALA A 36 5.75 10.04 6.44
CA ALA A 36 6.12 9.33 5.23
C ALA A 36 6.88 8.01 5.51
N SER A 37 7.34 7.78 6.74
CA SER A 37 8.06 6.56 7.14
C SER A 37 7.20 5.31 7.06
N GLU A 38 5.93 5.37 7.51
CA GLU A 38 5.00 4.23 7.42
C GLU A 38 4.68 3.85 5.97
N LYS A 39 4.48 4.88 5.16
CA LYS A 39 4.26 4.74 3.73
C LYS A 39 5.49 4.18 3.02
N CYS A 40 6.70 4.53 3.49
CA CYS A 40 7.95 4.00 2.99
C CYS A 40 7.99 2.48 3.11
N ILE A 41 7.72 1.97 4.31
CA ILE A 41 7.64 0.52 4.57
C ILE A 41 6.60 -0.14 3.67
N SER A 42 5.39 0.43 3.60
CA SER A 42 4.30 -0.12 2.78
C SER A 42 4.63 -0.16 1.29
N CYS A 43 5.31 0.88 0.77
CA CYS A 43 5.74 0.92 -0.63
C CYS A 43 6.77 -0.17 -0.93
N VAL A 44 7.73 -0.38 -0.02
CA VAL A 44 8.77 -1.39 -0.17
C VAL A 44 8.20 -2.80 -0.17
N GLU A 45 7.35 -3.12 0.82
CA GLU A 45 6.75 -4.46 0.92
C GLU A 45 5.89 -4.79 -0.30
N TYR A 46 5.08 -3.84 -0.77
CA TYR A 46 4.30 -4.01 -1.98
C TYR A 46 5.19 -4.18 -3.22
N PHE A 47 6.24 -3.36 -3.35
CA PHE A 47 7.19 -3.43 -4.45
C PHE A 47 7.88 -4.79 -4.49
N LYS A 48 8.45 -5.26 -3.38
CA LYS A 48 9.10 -6.59 -3.29
C LYS A 48 8.14 -7.70 -3.72
N GLY A 49 6.94 -7.73 -3.15
CA GLY A 49 5.95 -8.76 -3.44
C GLY A 49 5.51 -8.77 -4.91
N ARG A 50 5.42 -7.60 -5.56
CA ARG A 50 5.07 -7.51 -6.97
C ARG A 50 6.25 -7.84 -7.89
N TYR A 51 7.44 -7.35 -7.56
CA TYR A 51 8.65 -7.56 -8.33
C TYR A 51 9.05 -9.04 -8.36
N THR A 52 9.09 -9.71 -7.20
CA THR A 52 9.42 -11.14 -7.09
C THR A 52 8.36 -12.01 -7.78
N LYS A 53 7.07 -11.65 -7.75
CA LYS A 53 6.04 -12.38 -8.49
C LYS A 53 6.18 -12.25 -10.01
N ASN A 54 6.61 -11.09 -10.49
CA ASN A 54 6.71 -10.81 -11.93
C ASN A 54 8.02 -11.35 -12.55
N THR A 55 9.12 -11.33 -11.80
CA THR A 55 10.46 -11.66 -12.32
C THR A 55 11.01 -12.98 -11.78
N GLY A 56 10.51 -13.47 -10.64
CA GLY A 56 11.08 -14.62 -9.94
C GLY A 56 12.41 -14.35 -9.25
N GLU A 57 12.93 -13.12 -9.30
CA GLU A 57 14.20 -12.77 -8.70
C GLU A 57 14.10 -12.56 -7.18
N THR A 58 15.13 -13.00 -6.48
CA THR A 58 15.34 -12.73 -5.05
C THR A 58 15.83 -11.30 -4.85
N LEU A 59 15.24 -10.60 -3.90
CA LEU A 59 15.66 -9.28 -3.47
C LEU A 59 16.23 -9.33 -2.06
N TYR A 60 17.31 -8.61 -1.85
CA TYR A 60 17.95 -8.38 -0.56
C TYR A 60 17.58 -7.00 -0.06
N GLN A 61 17.22 -6.91 1.21
CA GLN A 61 16.81 -5.70 1.89
C GLN A 61 17.78 -5.37 3.01
N TRP A 62 18.07 -4.09 3.20
CA TRP A 62 18.70 -3.56 4.41
C TRP A 62 17.86 -2.38 4.91
N SER A 63 17.32 -2.49 6.13
CA SER A 63 16.59 -1.42 6.80
C SER A 63 17.40 -0.71 7.88
N ILE A 64 17.26 0.61 8.00
CA ILE A 64 17.84 1.40 9.09
C ILE A 64 16.78 2.39 9.57
N LEU A 65 16.54 2.40 10.88
CA LEU A 65 15.71 3.41 11.53
C LEU A 65 16.61 4.49 12.10
N GLN A 66 16.35 5.75 11.76
CA GLN A 66 17.11 6.90 12.18
C GLN A 66 16.18 7.99 12.73
N GLN A 67 16.78 9.01 13.34
CA GLN A 67 16.08 10.19 13.81
C GLN A 67 16.53 11.39 12.97
N ALA A 68 15.58 12.07 12.31
CA ALA A 68 15.82 13.31 11.58
C ALA A 68 15.36 14.50 12.41
N VAL A 69 15.95 15.67 12.18
CA VAL A 69 15.54 16.93 12.82
C VAL A 69 14.65 17.70 11.85
N ALA A 70 13.42 17.99 12.27
CA ALA A 70 12.49 18.87 11.61
C ALA A 70 12.50 20.22 12.32
N THR A 71 12.70 21.30 11.57
CA THR A 71 12.66 22.66 12.10
C THR A 71 11.39 23.34 11.62
N ASP A 72 10.60 23.84 12.56
CA ASP A 72 9.43 24.65 12.28
C ASP A 72 9.67 26.09 12.73
N VAL A 73 9.29 27.05 11.88
CA VAL A 73 9.55 28.47 12.10
C VAL A 73 8.22 29.19 12.15
N TRP A 74 7.83 29.59 13.35
CA TRP A 74 6.63 30.34 13.63
C TRP A 74 6.95 31.83 13.56
N LYS A 75 6.51 32.46 12.47
CA LYS A 75 6.60 33.90 12.28
C LYS A 75 5.26 34.53 12.68
N PRO A 76 5.21 35.31 13.76
CA PRO A 76 4.02 36.08 14.10
C PRO A 76 3.80 37.21 13.08
N ASP A 77 2.54 37.62 12.89
CA ASP A 77 2.16 38.68 11.96
C ASP A 77 2.58 40.07 12.48
N ASP A 78 2.65 40.24 13.81
CA ASP A 78 3.13 41.47 14.44
C ASP A 78 4.66 41.56 14.37
N GLU A 79 5.17 42.60 13.71
CA GLU A 79 6.63 42.88 13.58
C GLU A 79 7.33 43.07 14.93
N GLN A 80 6.58 43.34 16.00
CA GLN A 80 7.10 43.48 17.37
C GLN A 80 7.29 42.12 18.09
N MET A 81 6.70 41.04 17.57
CA MET A 81 6.81 39.72 18.17
C MET A 81 8.00 38.94 17.59
N ARG A 82 8.67 38.16 18.45
CA ARG A 82 9.86 37.39 18.04
C ARG A 82 9.45 36.15 17.26
N THR A 83 10.23 35.86 16.21
CA THR A 83 10.13 34.57 15.49
C THR A 83 10.53 33.43 16.41
N LEU A 84 9.70 32.40 16.51
CA LEU A 84 9.97 31.19 17.29
C LEU A 84 10.45 30.07 16.35
N LYS A 85 11.63 29.52 16.62
CA LYS A 85 12.18 28.35 15.92
C LYS A 85 12.05 27.13 16.84
N VAL A 86 11.28 26.14 16.41
CA VAL A 86 11.08 24.88 17.13
C VAL A 86 11.78 23.76 16.39
N GLU A 87 12.64 23.01 17.07
CA GLU A 87 13.30 21.83 16.51
C GLU A 87 12.68 20.57 17.13
N MET A 88 12.09 19.75 16.27
CA MET A 88 11.45 18.50 16.64
C MET A 88 12.23 17.35 16.03
N ARG A 89 12.43 16.29 16.81
CA ARG A 89 13.04 15.08 16.28
C ARG A 89 11.97 14.12 15.78
N VAL A 90 12.06 13.71 14.52
CA VAL A 90 11.08 12.87 13.83
C VAL A 90 11.71 11.56 13.36
N PRO A 91 10.95 10.45 13.30
CA PRO A 91 11.47 9.18 12.83
C PRO A 91 11.75 9.25 11.32
N ALA A 92 12.87 8.68 10.89
CA ALA A 92 13.25 8.53 9.50
C ALA A 92 13.55 7.06 9.18
N MET A 93 12.92 6.54 8.14
CA MET A 93 13.09 5.17 7.69
C MET A 93 13.90 5.13 6.40
N PHE A 94 15.01 4.39 6.44
CA PHE A 94 15.86 4.09 5.31
C PHE A 94 15.72 2.61 4.97
N ILE A 95 15.39 2.28 3.72
CA ILE A 95 15.34 0.90 3.26
C ILE A 95 16.03 0.80 1.91
N MET A 96 17.13 0.06 1.85
CA MET A 96 17.79 -0.30 0.61
C MET A 96 17.30 -1.65 0.12
N ILE A 97 16.98 -1.73 -1.17
CA ILE A 97 16.67 -2.98 -1.88
C ILE A 97 17.75 -3.21 -2.93
N SER A 98 18.31 -4.42 -2.96
CA SER A 98 19.37 -4.86 -3.87
C SER A 98 18.97 -6.17 -4.53
N ARG A 99 19.36 -6.38 -5.78
CA ARG A 99 19.32 -7.69 -6.44
C ARG A 99 20.54 -8.56 -6.11
N ASP A 100 21.64 -7.91 -5.78
CA ASP A 100 22.87 -8.59 -5.39
C ASP A 100 22.88 -8.84 -3.88
N PRO A 101 23.38 -10.01 -3.43
CA PRO A 101 23.56 -10.28 -2.02
C PRO A 101 24.51 -9.25 -1.39
N PHE A 102 24.27 -8.94 -0.12
CA PHE A 102 25.21 -8.16 0.66
C PHE A 102 26.42 -9.03 1.05
N LEU A 103 27.60 -8.43 1.11
CA LEU A 103 28.81 -9.13 1.57
C LEU A 103 28.65 -9.55 3.03
N GLU A 104 29.21 -10.70 3.40
CA GLU A 104 29.10 -11.26 4.76
C GLU A 104 29.59 -10.30 5.85
N GLN A 105 30.59 -9.46 5.54
CA GLN A 105 31.12 -8.45 6.46
C GLN A 105 30.09 -7.38 6.89
N TYR A 106 29.01 -7.22 6.13
CA TYR A 106 27.92 -6.28 6.45
C TYR A 106 26.71 -6.97 7.07
N GLN A 107 26.78 -8.27 7.34
CA GLN A 107 25.67 -9.03 7.87
C GLN A 107 25.24 -8.50 9.23
N CYS A 108 23.96 -8.15 9.34
CA CYS A 108 23.36 -7.68 10.58
C CYS A 108 21.87 -8.05 10.61
N PRO A 109 21.22 -8.04 11.78
CA PRO A 109 19.80 -8.42 11.90
C PRO A 109 18.83 -7.57 11.08
N SER A 110 19.27 -6.42 10.57
CA SER A 110 18.49 -5.53 9.73
C SER A 110 18.52 -5.89 8.23
N ILE A 111 19.35 -6.87 7.85
CA ILE A 111 19.39 -7.43 6.50
C ILE A 111 18.39 -8.59 6.40
N GLN A 112 17.64 -8.61 5.31
CA GLN A 112 16.61 -9.63 5.03
C GLN A 112 16.67 -10.03 3.56
N SER A 113 16.29 -11.26 3.23
CA SER A 113 16.14 -11.72 1.86
C SER A 113 14.71 -12.19 1.60
N THR A 114 14.19 -11.97 0.39
CA THR A 114 12.89 -12.54 -0.01
C THR A 114 12.94 -14.05 -0.20
N ALA A 115 14.13 -14.66 -0.27
CA ALA A 115 14.29 -16.11 -0.32
C ALA A 115 14.16 -16.78 1.06
N GLU A 116 14.39 -16.03 2.13
CA GLU A 116 14.22 -16.54 3.49
C GLU A 116 12.72 -16.51 3.81
N GLU A 117 12.10 -17.70 3.90
CA GLU A 117 10.76 -17.84 4.44
C GLU A 117 10.79 -17.40 5.91
N TYR A 118 10.54 -16.11 6.16
CA TYR A 118 10.18 -15.67 7.50
C TYR A 118 8.93 -16.43 7.93
N PRO A 119 8.90 -16.96 9.17
CA PRO A 119 7.69 -17.57 9.70
C PRO A 119 6.63 -16.48 9.70
N SER A 120 5.77 -16.52 8.68
CA SER A 120 4.65 -15.62 8.57
C SER A 120 3.87 -15.76 9.87
N PHE A 121 3.75 -14.69 10.67
CA PHE A 121 2.81 -14.66 11.80
C PHE A 121 1.37 -14.95 11.35
N LEU A 122 1.13 -14.87 10.03
CA LEU A 122 -0.04 -15.35 9.31
C LEU A 122 0.20 -16.71 8.66
N LYS A 123 0.76 -17.70 9.36
CA LYS A 123 0.49 -19.10 9.01
C LYS A 123 -1.03 -19.21 9.07
N LYS A 124 -1.68 -19.16 7.90
CA LYS A 124 -3.05 -19.63 7.76
C LYS A 124 -3.01 -21.02 8.36
N GLN A 125 -3.51 -21.17 9.59
CA GLN A 125 -3.87 -22.48 10.08
C GLN A 125 -4.68 -23.07 8.94
N LYS A 126 -4.23 -24.22 8.43
CA LYS A 126 -4.99 -24.99 7.45
C LYS A 126 -6.36 -25.12 8.08
N ARG A 127 -7.33 -24.31 7.63
CA ARG A 127 -8.72 -24.51 7.98
C ARG A 127 -8.95 -25.94 7.52
N GLY A 128 -9.17 -26.83 8.48
CA GLY A 128 -9.47 -28.22 8.18
C GLY A 128 -10.60 -28.29 7.14
N PRO A 129 -10.73 -29.43 6.44
CA PRO A 129 -11.77 -29.58 5.43
C PRO A 129 -13.11 -29.07 5.98
N ASP A 130 -13.68 -28.07 5.32
CA ASP A 130 -14.94 -27.45 5.74
C ASP A 130 -16.00 -28.55 5.87
N PRO A 131 -16.53 -28.83 7.08
CA PRO A 131 -17.52 -29.88 7.27
C PRO A 131 -18.82 -29.60 6.50
N ARG A 132 -18.99 -28.40 5.91
CA ARG A 132 -20.14 -28.06 5.07
C ARG A 132 -20.12 -28.69 3.68
N LYS A 133 -19.00 -29.22 3.20
CA LYS A 133 -18.95 -29.88 1.87
C LYS A 133 -19.28 -31.37 1.87
N SER A 134 -19.21 -32.08 3.01
CA SER A 134 -19.61 -33.50 3.07
C SER A 134 -21.13 -33.70 3.24
N ARG A 135 -21.87 -32.67 3.68
CA ARG A 135 -23.32 -32.76 3.90
C ARG A 135 -24.17 -32.73 2.61
N ASN A 136 -23.58 -32.35 1.47
CA ASN A 136 -24.34 -32.23 0.21
C ASN A 136 -24.37 -33.52 -0.63
N GLN A 137 -23.67 -34.59 -0.23
CA GLN A 137 -23.79 -35.89 -0.91
C GLN A 137 -24.70 -36.88 -0.18
N ALA A 138 -25.03 -36.64 1.09
CA ALA A 138 -25.92 -37.51 1.86
C ALA A 138 -27.42 -37.19 1.69
N HIS A 139 -27.79 -36.05 1.11
CA HIS A 139 -29.18 -35.61 0.94
C HIS A 139 -29.79 -35.84 -0.45
N GLN A 140 -29.08 -36.45 -1.40
CA GLN A 140 -29.66 -36.79 -2.71
C GLN A 140 -30.47 -38.11 -2.74
N LYS A 141 -30.61 -38.79 -1.60
CA LYS A 141 -31.46 -39.99 -1.47
C LYS A 141 -32.34 -39.93 -0.23
N LYS A 142 -33.30 -39.01 -0.17
CA LYS A 142 -34.55 -39.25 0.57
C LYS A 142 -35.66 -38.28 0.16
N SER A 143 -36.82 -38.88 -0.05
CA SER A 143 -38.18 -38.33 -0.16
C SER A 143 -38.49 -37.35 -1.31
N ARG A 144 -38.96 -37.95 -2.41
CA ARG A 144 -40.35 -37.71 -2.84
C ARG A 144 -41.26 -37.93 -1.63
N GLU A 145 -42.02 -36.93 -1.22
CA GLU A 145 -43.37 -37.04 -0.65
C GLU A 145 -43.83 -35.68 -0.10
N ASP A 146 -45.15 -35.55 -0.13
CA ASP A 146 -46.00 -34.38 0.04
C ASP A 146 -45.85 -33.60 1.35
N GLY A 147 -46.39 -32.37 1.32
CA GLY A 147 -46.99 -31.75 2.49
C GLY A 147 -46.27 -30.50 2.98
N GLY A 148 -47.03 -29.41 3.09
CA GLY A 148 -46.56 -28.06 3.36
C GLY A 148 -45.69 -27.92 4.61
N SER A 149 -44.54 -27.28 4.43
CA SER A 149 -43.73 -26.72 5.50
C SER A 149 -42.98 -25.51 4.94
N SER A 150 -43.53 -24.33 5.19
CA SER A 150 -42.94 -23.05 4.79
C SER A 150 -41.71 -22.77 5.67
N ASN A 151 -40.53 -22.71 5.08
CA ASN A 151 -39.33 -22.27 5.78
C ASN A 151 -39.47 -20.76 6.13
N PRO A 152 -39.47 -20.36 7.42
CA PRO A 152 -39.80 -19.00 7.86
C PRO A 152 -38.74 -17.94 7.49
N TRP A 153 -37.60 -18.37 6.93
CA TRP A 153 -36.50 -17.49 6.53
C TRP A 153 -36.43 -17.25 5.02
N ARG A 154 -37.44 -17.68 4.25
CA ARG A 154 -37.48 -17.42 2.81
C ARG A 154 -37.88 -15.96 2.58
N ARG A 155 -36.95 -15.18 2.04
CA ARG A 155 -37.20 -13.81 1.57
C ARG A 155 -38.33 -13.84 0.53
N PRO A 156 -39.43 -13.06 0.70
CA PRO A 156 -40.50 -13.03 -0.29
C PRO A 156 -39.97 -12.59 -1.66
N GLU A 157 -40.32 -13.31 -2.71
CA GLU A 157 -39.98 -12.89 -4.08
C GLU A 157 -40.85 -11.70 -4.47
N LYS A 158 -40.22 -10.61 -4.94
CA LYS A 158 -40.92 -9.43 -5.42
C LYS A 158 -41.73 -9.80 -6.68
N PRO A 159 -43.01 -9.42 -6.78
CA PRO A 159 -43.80 -9.70 -7.97
C PRO A 159 -43.22 -8.94 -9.17
N LYS A 160 -42.87 -9.68 -10.22
CA LYS A 160 -42.47 -9.14 -11.52
C LYS A 160 -43.72 -8.71 -12.27
N LEU A 161 -44.04 -7.41 -12.27
CA LEU A 161 -44.90 -6.84 -13.31
C LEU A 161 -44.11 -6.83 -14.62
N GLY A 162 -44.65 -7.53 -15.61
CA GLY A 162 -44.09 -7.66 -16.95
C GLY A 162 -44.10 -6.35 -17.74
N GLY A 163 -43.18 -6.24 -18.68
CA GLY A 163 -43.16 -5.14 -19.63
C GLY A 163 -41.91 -5.14 -20.49
N LYS A 164 -42.06 -5.63 -21.73
CA LYS A 164 -41.10 -5.54 -22.84
C LYS A 164 -40.57 -4.11 -23.01
N GLY A 165 -39.28 -3.97 -23.33
CA GLY A 165 -38.76 -2.67 -23.76
C GLY A 165 -37.25 -2.64 -23.92
N SER A 166 -36.78 -3.05 -25.10
CA SER A 166 -35.47 -2.68 -25.64
C SER A 166 -35.34 -1.15 -25.70
N LYS A 167 -34.23 -0.58 -25.19
CA LYS A 167 -33.58 0.61 -25.80
C LYS A 167 -32.28 1.04 -25.12
N LYS A 168 -31.24 1.07 -25.96
CA LYS A 168 -30.24 2.12 -26.17
C LYS A 168 -29.33 2.55 -25.01
N ARG A 169 -28.03 2.30 -25.24
CA ARG A 169 -26.92 3.17 -24.86
C ARG A 169 -27.25 4.62 -25.23
N LYS A 170 -27.14 5.52 -24.25
CA LYS A 170 -26.98 6.96 -24.47
C LYS A 170 -25.72 7.42 -23.73
N THR A 171 -24.79 7.91 -24.53
CA THR A 171 -23.76 8.88 -24.16
C THR A 171 -24.43 10.13 -23.62
N ASN A 172 -23.83 10.79 -22.64
CA ASN A 172 -23.99 12.24 -22.43
C ASN A 172 -22.63 12.83 -22.05
N SER A 173 -22.07 13.56 -23.00
CA SER A 173 -21.25 14.74 -22.77
C SER A 173 -22.11 15.85 -22.17
N ILE A 174 -21.58 16.60 -21.20
CA ILE A 174 -21.83 18.03 -20.97
C ILE A 174 -20.61 18.54 -20.17
N GLY A 175 -20.02 19.62 -20.68
CA GLY A 175 -18.89 20.32 -20.09
C GLY A 175 -19.31 21.42 -19.11
N ASP A 176 -18.35 22.33 -18.91
CA ASP A 176 -18.35 23.55 -18.10
C ASP A 176 -18.15 23.32 -16.59
N SER A 177 -17.31 24.06 -15.85
CA SER A 177 -16.52 25.27 -16.11
C SER A 177 -15.53 25.47 -14.95
N ASN A 178 -14.48 26.25 -15.22
CA ASN A 178 -13.47 26.79 -14.28
C ASN A 178 -14.05 27.35 -12.97
N ALA A 179 -13.34 27.10 -11.86
CA ALA A 179 -13.22 28.04 -10.75
C ALA A 179 -11.89 27.81 -10.02
N GLU A 180 -10.97 28.76 -10.19
CA GLU A 180 -9.75 28.93 -9.40
C GLU A 180 -10.09 29.06 -7.91
N LYS A 181 -9.44 28.26 -7.08
CA LYS A 181 -9.12 28.64 -5.70
C LYS A 181 -7.66 28.32 -5.45
N GLN A 182 -6.87 29.38 -5.45
CA GLN A 182 -5.52 29.41 -4.91
C GLN A 182 -5.63 29.16 -3.40
N SER A 183 -5.10 28.02 -2.93
CA SER A 183 -4.78 27.81 -1.52
C SER A 183 -3.31 27.46 -1.42
N SER A 184 -2.56 28.42 -0.87
CA SER A 184 -1.14 28.33 -0.56
C SER A 184 -0.90 27.18 0.42
N THR A 185 -0.15 26.18 -0.01
CA THR A 185 0.40 25.13 0.86
C THR A 185 1.85 25.47 1.19
N PRO A 186 2.29 25.38 2.46
CA PRO A 186 3.67 25.68 2.83
C PRO A 186 4.61 24.60 2.30
N GLN A 187 5.63 25.05 1.56
CA GLN A 187 6.71 24.21 1.03
C GLN A 187 7.68 23.86 2.17
N LEU A 188 7.74 22.57 2.53
CA LEU A 188 8.81 22.02 3.37
C LEU A 188 10.08 21.88 2.52
N ASN A 189 11.00 22.84 2.67
CA ASN A 189 12.34 22.78 2.11
C ASN A 189 13.22 21.87 2.99
N ALA A 190 13.45 20.64 2.54
CA ALA A 190 14.46 19.77 3.11
C ALA A 190 15.83 20.15 2.53
N ASN A 191 16.59 20.95 3.27
CA ASN A 191 18.01 21.14 3.01
C ASN A 191 18.75 19.88 3.48
N ILE A 192 19.27 19.12 2.53
CA ILE A 192 20.17 17.99 2.77
C ILE A 192 21.57 18.61 2.89
N SER A 193 22.09 18.73 4.11
CA SER A 193 23.52 18.95 4.30
C SER A 193 24.26 17.64 4.05
N THR A 194 25.04 17.62 2.96
CA THR A 194 26.09 16.64 2.71
C THR A 194 27.05 16.63 3.90
N ILE A 195 27.24 15.47 4.52
CA ILE A 195 28.31 15.24 5.50
C ILE A 195 29.46 14.58 4.73
N GLU A 196 30.63 15.22 4.79
CA GLU A 196 31.93 14.70 4.38
C GLU A 196 32.36 13.47 5.20
#